data_AF-A0AAW1MLK8-F1
#
_entry.id   AF-A0AAW1MLK8-F1
#
_cell.length_a   1.000
_cell.length_b   1.000
_cell.length_c   1.000
_cell.angle_alpha   90.00
_cell.angle_beta   90.00
_cell.angle_gamma   90.00
#
_symmetry.space_group_name_H-M   'P 1'
#
loop_
_entity.id
_entity.type
_entity.pdbx_description
1 polymer ?
#
loop_
_entity_poly.entity_id
_entity_poly.type
_entity_poly.pdbx_seq_one_letter_code
_entity_poly.pdbx_strand_id
1 'polypeptide(L)'
;MITTVLDSIQGYTAGNMIPSPLKNVEKEFLKKYWGKWKTTHTGRCRTMSHIKTFARDNGRNLAWFLLTSANLSKDAWGALQKNSSQLMIRSYELGVLFLPTVVGNSRGFSCTDDTSSLKSDKQGSTNSSSVRKTKLVSLIGQGRETDHSDCELVRLPIPYELPPQSYTSQANIRKRVR
;
A
#
# COMPACT_ATOMS: atom_id res chain seq x y z
N MET A 1 12.36 14.59 -6.82
CA MET A 1 11.23 14.21 -7.69
C MET A 1 11.55 14.52 -9.15
N ILE A 2 11.85 15.78 -9.49
CA ILE A 2 12.14 16.22 -10.87
C ILE A 2 13.21 15.34 -11.55
N THR A 3 14.38 15.14 -10.93
CA THR A 3 15.46 14.33 -11.51
C THR A 3 15.03 12.90 -11.86
N THR A 4 14.20 12.28 -11.02
CA THR A 4 13.69 10.92 -11.26
C THR A 4 12.79 10.83 -12.50
N VAL A 5 12.03 11.89 -12.79
CA VAL A 5 11.20 11.98 -14.02
C VAL A 5 12.10 12.20 -15.23
N LEU A 6 13.10 13.08 -15.13
CA LEU A 6 14.06 13.35 -16.20
C LEU A 6 14.81 12.10 -16.65
N ASP A 7 15.28 11.31 -15.68
CA ASP A 7 16.11 10.11 -15.94
C ASP A 7 15.26 8.91 -16.42
N SER A 8 13.93 9.07 -16.46
CA SER A 8 13.00 8.05 -16.93
C SER A 8 13.07 7.85 -18.45
N ILE A 9 12.64 6.68 -18.94
CA ILE A 9 12.62 6.33 -20.37
C ILE A 9 11.79 7.33 -21.18
N GLN A 10 10.72 7.85 -20.58
CA GLN A 10 9.81 8.82 -21.19
C GLN A 10 10.25 10.28 -20.96
N GLY A 11 11.30 10.52 -20.16
CA GLY A 11 11.77 11.85 -19.79
C GLY A 11 10.64 12.72 -19.21
N TYR A 12 10.60 13.99 -19.61
CA TYR A 12 9.57 14.94 -19.17
C TYR A 12 8.14 14.48 -19.43
N THR A 13 7.89 13.69 -20.49
CA THR A 13 6.52 13.25 -20.84
C THR A 13 5.91 12.35 -19.77
N ALA A 14 6.75 11.63 -19.00
CA ALA A 14 6.31 10.86 -17.85
C ALA A 14 5.66 11.73 -16.75
N GLY A 15 6.02 13.01 -16.68
CA GLY A 15 5.46 13.96 -15.72
C GLY A 15 3.95 14.16 -15.89
N ASN A 16 3.40 13.93 -17.09
CA ASN A 16 1.96 14.02 -17.35
C ASN A 16 1.15 13.01 -16.53
N MET A 17 1.76 11.88 -16.13
CA MET A 17 1.12 10.84 -15.32
C MET A 17 1.23 11.11 -13.81
N ILE A 18 1.89 12.20 -13.41
CA ILE A 18 2.07 12.62 -12.02
C ILE A 18 1.47 14.04 -11.85
N PRO A 19 0.15 14.21 -12.02
CA PRO A 19 -0.49 15.51 -11.88
C PRO A 19 -0.41 15.96 -10.41
N SER A 20 0.42 16.97 -10.16
CA SER A 20 0.75 17.42 -8.81
C SER A 20 1.14 18.89 -8.81
N PRO A 21 0.17 19.81 -8.67
CA PRO A 21 0.46 21.25 -8.64
C PRO A 21 1.47 21.59 -7.55
N LEU A 22 2.47 22.41 -7.88
CA LEU A 22 3.58 22.75 -6.98
C LEU A 22 3.10 23.22 -5.60
N LYS A 23 2.08 24.10 -5.59
CA LYS A 23 1.41 24.61 -4.38
C LYS A 23 0.89 23.54 -3.41
N ASN A 24 0.60 22.33 -3.92
CA ASN A 24 0.10 21.22 -3.11
C ASN A 24 1.23 20.34 -2.60
N VAL A 25 2.24 20.06 -3.44
CA VAL A 25 3.33 19.12 -3.11
C VAL A 25 4.46 19.75 -2.27
N GLU A 26 4.65 21.06 -2.36
CA GLU A 26 5.73 21.77 -1.64
C GLU A 26 5.36 22.20 -0.22
N LYS A 27 4.15 21.88 0.27
CA LYS A 27 3.77 22.18 1.65
C LYS A 27 4.79 21.57 2.62
N GLU A 28 5.35 22.40 3.51
CA GLU A 28 6.48 22.02 4.37
C GLU A 28 6.24 20.72 5.16
N PHE A 29 5.03 20.54 5.68
CA PHE A 29 4.69 19.35 6.46
C PHE A 29 4.74 18.05 5.64
N LEU A 30 4.58 18.11 4.31
CA LEU A 30 4.64 16.95 3.42
C LEU A 30 6.07 16.53 3.08
N LYS A 31 7.03 17.46 3.13
CA LYS A 31 8.42 17.22 2.69
C LYS A 31 9.08 16.05 3.41
N LYS A 32 8.74 15.82 4.69
CA LYS A 32 9.26 14.70 5.49
C LYS A 32 8.67 13.34 5.12
N TYR A 33 7.53 13.31 4.43
CA TYR A 33 6.85 12.07 4.03
C TYR A 33 7.17 11.64 2.59
N TRP A 34 7.74 12.53 1.76
CA TRP A 34 8.09 12.18 0.39
C TRP A 34 9.27 11.19 0.34
N GLY A 35 8.99 10.01 -0.22
CA GLY A 35 9.97 8.99 -0.54
C GLY A 35 10.29 8.96 -2.04
N LYS A 36 11.47 8.46 -2.38
CA LYS A 36 11.90 8.23 -3.77
C LYS A 36 11.19 7.02 -4.35
N TRP A 37 10.80 7.14 -5.62
CA TRP A 37 10.47 5.98 -6.43
C TRP A 37 11.75 5.16 -6.66
N LYS A 38 11.86 4.01 -6.00
CA LYS A 38 13.00 3.10 -6.13
C LYS A 38 12.48 1.68 -6.33
N THR A 39 12.88 1.09 -7.45
CA THR A 39 12.34 -0.19 -7.94
C THR A 39 13.44 -1.04 -8.57
N THR A 40 14.65 -0.97 -8.02
CA THR A 40 15.82 -1.65 -8.58
C THR A 40 15.59 -3.15 -8.70
N HIS A 41 14.90 -3.74 -7.71
CA HIS A 41 14.56 -5.16 -7.67
C HIS A 41 13.62 -5.62 -8.78
N THR A 42 12.81 -4.73 -9.36
CA THR A 42 11.89 -5.07 -10.47
C THR A 42 12.40 -4.62 -11.83
N GLY A 43 13.58 -4.00 -11.92
CA GLY A 43 14.11 -3.44 -13.16
C GLY A 43 13.36 -2.20 -13.69
N ARG A 44 12.43 -1.64 -12.92
CA ARG A 44 11.52 -0.54 -13.34
C ARG A 44 11.99 0.86 -12.94
N CYS A 45 13.28 1.01 -12.59
CA CYS A 45 13.79 2.24 -11.97
C CYS A 45 13.71 3.47 -12.90
N ARG A 46 13.66 3.25 -14.21
CA ARG A 46 13.51 4.28 -15.24
C ARG A 46 12.09 4.40 -15.79
N THR A 47 11.11 3.73 -15.20
CA THR A 47 9.70 3.87 -15.59
C THR A 47 8.93 4.56 -14.48
N MET A 48 8.31 5.70 -14.77
CA MET A 48 7.45 6.37 -13.80
C MET A 48 6.16 5.58 -13.63
N SER A 49 5.69 5.52 -12.39
CA SER A 49 4.54 4.71 -12.04
C SER A 49 3.24 5.47 -12.15
N HIS A 50 2.22 4.80 -12.65
CA HIS A 50 0.82 5.22 -12.53
C HIS A 50 0.03 4.34 -11.53
N ILE A 51 0.69 3.42 -10.82
CA ILE A 51 0.08 2.55 -9.81
C ILE A 51 -0.17 3.34 -8.52
N LYS A 52 -1.24 3.01 -7.79
CA LYS A 52 -1.52 3.56 -6.45
C LYS A 52 -1.67 2.41 -5.49
N THR A 53 -0.80 2.40 -4.49
CA THR A 53 -0.78 1.36 -3.49
C THR A 53 -0.59 1.97 -2.11
N PHE A 54 -1.31 1.43 -1.15
CA PHE A 54 -1.22 1.81 0.25
C PHE A 54 -0.87 0.54 1.03
N ALA A 55 0.04 0.65 1.99
CA ALA A 55 0.50 -0.50 2.74
C ALA A 55 0.87 -0.10 4.16
N ARG A 56 0.73 -1.03 5.09
CA ARG A 56 1.31 -0.92 6.43
C ARG A 56 2.43 -1.95 6.57
N ASP A 57 3.66 -1.47 6.44
CA ASP A 57 4.88 -2.25 6.53
C ASP A 57 5.58 -2.05 7.89
N ASN A 58 6.30 -3.08 8.34
CA ASN A 58 7.20 -3.02 9.49
C ASN A 58 8.64 -3.51 9.18
N GLY A 59 9.03 -3.50 7.89
CA GLY A 59 10.33 -3.94 7.40
C GLY A 59 10.46 -5.45 7.20
N ARG A 60 9.52 -6.26 7.73
CA ARG A 60 9.48 -7.71 7.52
C ARG A 60 8.16 -8.18 6.95
N ASN A 61 7.05 -7.59 7.38
CA ASN A 61 5.70 -8.05 7.09
C ASN A 61 4.78 -6.88 6.78
N LEU A 62 3.73 -7.19 6.01
CA LEU A 62 2.66 -6.27 5.69
C LEU A 62 1.45 -6.63 6.57
N ALA A 63 0.96 -5.66 7.34
CA ALA A 63 -0.29 -5.85 8.07
C ALA A 63 -1.50 -5.81 7.14
N TRP A 64 -1.39 -5.08 6.03
CA TRP A 64 -2.35 -5.03 4.93
C TRP A 64 -1.69 -4.36 3.72
N PHE A 65 -2.24 -4.62 2.54
CA PHE A 65 -1.83 -3.99 1.29
C PHE A 65 -3.07 -3.69 0.45
N LEU A 66 -3.17 -2.48 -0.09
CA LEU A 66 -4.26 -2.03 -0.93
C LEU A 66 -3.70 -1.62 -2.28
N LEU A 67 -4.21 -2.21 -3.35
CA LEU A 67 -4.00 -1.77 -4.73
C LEU A 67 -5.29 -1.09 -5.22
N THR A 68 -5.21 0.15 -5.72
CA THR A 68 -6.40 0.94 -6.06
C THR A 68 -6.15 1.90 -7.22
N SER A 69 -7.23 2.45 -7.79
CA SER A 69 -7.19 3.62 -8.68
C SER A 69 -7.00 4.94 -7.91
N ALA A 70 -7.35 4.97 -6.62
CA ALA A 70 -7.41 6.19 -5.81
C ALA A 70 -6.04 6.83 -5.58
N ASN A 71 -5.85 8.03 -6.14
CA ASN A 71 -4.72 8.90 -5.79
C ASN A 71 -4.86 9.46 -4.36
N LEU A 72 -3.76 10.01 -3.81
CA LEU A 72 -3.78 10.69 -2.52
C LEU A 72 -4.47 12.07 -2.63
N SER A 73 -5.80 12.08 -2.63
CA SER A 73 -6.63 13.27 -2.76
C SER A 73 -7.92 13.16 -1.95
N LYS A 74 -8.51 14.31 -1.59
CA LYS A 74 -9.83 14.36 -0.95
C LYS A 74 -10.96 13.92 -1.89
N ASP A 75 -10.79 14.08 -3.20
CA ASP A 75 -11.83 13.72 -4.16
C ASP A 75 -12.00 12.20 -4.23
N ALA A 76 -10.87 11.47 -4.18
CA ALA A 76 -10.84 10.00 -4.16
C ALA A 76 -11.20 9.39 -2.79
N TRP A 77 -10.66 9.94 -1.69
CA TRP A 77 -10.81 9.36 -0.34
C TRP A 77 -11.95 9.96 0.49
N GLY A 78 -12.49 11.08 0.02
CA GLY A 78 -13.49 11.86 0.71
C GLY A 78 -12.94 12.78 1.81
N ALA A 79 -13.83 13.63 2.30
CA ALA A 79 -13.61 14.47 3.47
C ALA A 79 -14.89 14.56 4.30
N LEU A 80 -14.74 14.59 5.62
CA LEU A 80 -15.85 14.79 6.55
C LEU A 80 -16.38 16.23 6.46
N GLN A 81 -17.70 16.36 6.44
CA GLN A 81 -18.46 17.61 6.34
C GLN A 81 -19.66 17.59 7.29
N LYS A 82 -20.40 18.70 7.36
CA LYS A 82 -21.62 18.85 8.18
C LYS A 82 -21.39 18.36 9.62
N ASN A 83 -20.42 18.96 10.31
CA ASN A 83 -20.03 18.56 11.68
C ASN A 83 -19.71 17.05 11.79
N SER A 84 -18.95 16.53 10.82
CA SER A 84 -18.54 15.12 10.75
C SER A 84 -19.67 14.09 10.58
N SER A 85 -20.87 14.53 10.20
CA SER A 85 -22.00 13.63 9.93
C SER A 85 -22.04 13.10 8.50
N GLN A 86 -21.28 13.71 7.57
CA GLN A 86 -21.28 13.32 6.16
C GLN A 86 -19.84 13.12 5.66
N LEU A 87 -19.55 11.93 5.11
CA LEU A 87 -18.35 11.71 4.30
C LEU A 87 -18.67 12.03 2.84
N MET A 88 -18.07 13.08 2.28
CA MET A 88 -18.28 13.44 0.88
C MET A 88 -17.11 12.97 0.01
N ILE A 89 -17.42 12.16 -1.01
CA ILE A 89 -16.50 11.62 -2.02
C ILE A 89 -16.91 12.18 -3.39
N ARG A 90 -15.94 12.55 -4.24
CA ARG A 90 -16.20 13.19 -5.55
C ARG A 90 -15.79 12.36 -6.76
N SER A 91 -15.10 11.24 -6.54
CA SER A 91 -14.61 10.34 -7.59
C SER A 91 -15.14 8.92 -7.41
N TYR A 92 -15.30 8.21 -8.52
CA TYR A 92 -15.47 6.76 -8.51
C TYR A 92 -14.10 6.10 -8.48
N GLU A 93 -13.85 5.28 -7.46
CA GLU A 93 -12.58 4.60 -7.26
C GLU A 93 -12.83 3.15 -6.88
N LEU A 94 -11.91 2.26 -7.27
CA LEU A 94 -11.97 0.85 -6.93
C LEU A 94 -10.60 0.33 -6.51
N GLY A 95 -10.57 -0.70 -5.66
CA GLY A 95 -9.34 -1.33 -5.25
C GLY A 95 -9.54 -2.71 -4.64
N VAL A 96 -8.45 -3.44 -4.48
CA VAL A 96 -8.38 -4.75 -3.86
C VAL A 96 -7.54 -4.64 -2.60
N LEU A 97 -8.14 -4.99 -1.46
CA LEU A 97 -7.49 -5.01 -0.15
C LEU A 97 -7.06 -6.44 0.20
N PHE A 98 -5.76 -6.63 0.40
CA PHE A 98 -5.16 -7.86 0.87
C PHE A 98 -4.99 -7.79 2.39
N LEU A 99 -5.59 -8.73 3.11
CA LEU A 99 -5.51 -8.86 4.55
C LEU A 99 -4.89 -10.22 4.92
N PRO A 100 -4.02 -10.28 5.96
CA PRO A 100 -3.65 -11.54 6.58
C PRO A 100 -4.89 -12.21 7.17
N THR A 101 -5.12 -13.48 6.83
CA THR A 101 -6.21 -14.29 7.36
C THR A 101 -5.73 -15.13 8.55
N VAL A 102 -6.62 -15.28 9.54
CA VAL A 102 -6.54 -16.34 10.54
C VAL A 102 -7.74 -17.22 10.26
N VAL A 103 -7.58 -18.26 9.43
CA VAL A 103 -8.69 -19.13 9.03
C VAL A 103 -9.09 -20.00 10.21
N GLY A 104 -10.00 -19.48 11.03
CA GLY A 104 -10.61 -20.20 12.15
C GLY A 104 -12.04 -19.78 12.46
N ASN A 105 -12.55 -18.72 11.82
CA ASN A 105 -13.98 -18.41 11.74
C ASN A 105 -14.18 -17.56 10.50
N SER A 106 -15.11 -17.97 9.64
CA SER A 106 -15.59 -17.25 8.46
C SER A 106 -15.98 -15.82 8.82
N ARG A 107 -15.07 -14.87 8.63
CA ARG A 107 -15.40 -13.44 8.68
C ARG A 107 -15.87 -13.03 7.31
N GLY A 108 -17.18 -13.07 7.10
CA GLY A 108 -17.81 -12.42 5.97
C GLY A 108 -17.70 -10.90 6.12
N PHE A 109 -17.45 -10.21 5.01
CA PHE A 109 -17.68 -8.77 4.91
C PHE A 109 -18.99 -8.59 4.14
N SER A 110 -20.04 -8.08 4.80
CA SER A 110 -21.28 -7.69 4.13
C SER A 110 -21.32 -6.18 4.00
N CYS A 111 -21.61 -5.68 2.80
CA CYS A 111 -21.89 -4.27 2.53
C CYS A 111 -23.39 -4.00 2.34
N THR A 112 -24.24 -5.00 2.58
CA THR A 112 -25.70 -4.91 2.55
C THR A 112 -26.26 -5.23 3.94
N ASP A 113 -27.36 -4.57 4.33
CA ASP A 113 -27.99 -4.72 5.65
C ASP A 113 -28.59 -6.11 5.92
N ASP A 114 -28.47 -7.05 4.99
CA ASP A 114 -28.92 -8.44 5.11
C ASP A 114 -28.02 -9.28 6.03
N THR A 115 -28.08 -8.94 7.32
CA THR A 115 -27.52 -9.69 8.45
C THR A 115 -28.17 -11.07 8.65
N SER A 116 -29.16 -11.44 7.84
CA SER A 116 -29.86 -12.73 7.91
C SER A 116 -29.07 -13.91 7.34
N SER A 117 -27.97 -13.66 6.62
CA SER A 117 -27.18 -14.71 5.93
C SER A 117 -25.91 -15.17 6.66
N LEU A 118 -25.56 -14.56 7.81
CA LEU A 118 -24.49 -15.05 8.69
C LEU A 118 -25.06 -15.98 9.78
N LYS A 119 -25.84 -16.99 9.38
CA LYS A 119 -26.10 -18.12 10.28
C LYS A 119 -24.83 -18.94 10.36
N SER A 120 -24.22 -18.92 11.54
CA SER A 120 -23.21 -19.90 11.90
C SER A 120 -23.89 -21.27 11.94
N ASP A 121 -23.60 -22.11 10.94
CA ASP A 121 -23.88 -23.53 11.04
C ASP A 121 -23.04 -24.10 12.17
N LYS A 122 -23.62 -24.11 13.38
CA LYS A 122 -23.21 -25.03 14.43
C LYS A 122 -23.73 -26.41 14.05
N GLN A 123 -22.92 -27.18 13.33
CA GLN A 123 -23.02 -28.63 13.39
C GLN A 123 -21.63 -29.22 13.62
N GLY A 124 -21.52 -29.96 14.72
CA GLY A 124 -20.30 -30.60 15.13
C GLY A 124 -19.87 -31.66 14.14
N SER A 125 -18.58 -31.65 13.80
CA SER A 125 -17.80 -32.85 13.56
C SER A 125 -16.34 -32.50 13.80
N THR A 126 -15.77 -33.14 14.79
CA THR A 126 -14.33 -33.31 15.02
C THR A 126 -13.58 -33.47 13.71
N ASN A 127 -12.75 -32.49 13.39
CA ASN A 127 -11.44 -32.64 12.80
C ASN A 127 -10.64 -31.41 13.24
N SER A 128 -9.42 -31.61 13.72
CA SER A 128 -8.46 -30.54 13.98
C SER A 128 -8.15 -29.83 12.66
N SER A 129 -9.02 -28.92 12.22
CA SER A 129 -8.72 -28.04 11.09
C SER A 129 -7.73 -27.03 11.61
N SER A 130 -6.43 -27.30 11.43
CA SER A 130 -5.37 -26.39 11.82
C SER A 130 -5.72 -25.00 11.28
N VAL A 131 -5.77 -24.01 12.18
CA VAL A 131 -6.07 -22.64 11.83
C VAL A 131 -4.96 -22.17 10.89
N ARG A 132 -5.22 -22.13 9.59
CA ARG A 132 -4.22 -21.66 8.62
C ARG A 132 -4.10 -20.15 8.77
N LYS A 133 -3.00 -19.72 9.37
CA LYS A 133 -2.64 -18.30 9.46
C LYS A 133 -1.94 -17.94 8.15
N THR A 134 -2.35 -16.87 7.50
CA THR A 134 -1.57 -16.32 6.38
C THR A 134 -0.80 -15.09 6.84
N LYS A 135 0.39 -14.92 6.27
CA LYS A 135 1.25 -13.75 6.51
C LYS A 135 1.55 -13.08 5.18
N LEU A 136 1.28 -11.79 5.09
CA LEU A 136 1.63 -11.00 3.91
C LEU A 136 3.06 -10.47 4.04
N VAL A 137 3.87 -10.67 3.00
CA VAL A 137 5.24 -10.13 2.92
C VAL A 137 5.53 -9.54 1.54
N SER A 138 6.47 -8.60 1.48
CA SER A 138 7.00 -8.12 0.20
C SER A 138 7.89 -9.18 -0.44
N LEU A 139 7.93 -9.27 -1.78
CA LEU A 139 8.84 -10.16 -2.52
C LEU A 139 10.32 -10.02 -2.12
N ILE A 140 10.74 -8.84 -1.66
CA ILE A 140 12.13 -8.53 -1.29
C ILE A 140 12.44 -8.89 0.17
N GLY A 141 11.43 -9.25 0.98
CA GLY A 141 11.64 -9.58 2.38
C GLY A 141 12.52 -10.82 2.51
N GLN A 142 13.81 -10.63 2.79
CA GLN A 142 14.71 -11.69 3.27
C GLN A 142 14.30 -12.08 4.69
N GLY A 143 13.15 -12.74 4.82
CA GLY A 143 12.90 -13.56 5.98
C GLY A 143 13.74 -14.81 5.83
N ARG A 144 14.65 -15.08 6.80
CA ARG A 144 15.00 -16.47 7.10
C ARG A 144 13.68 -17.24 7.17
N GLU A 145 13.60 -18.36 6.48
CA GLU A 145 12.53 -19.33 6.68
C GLU A 145 12.55 -19.70 8.17
N THR A 146 11.78 -18.98 8.99
CA THR A 146 11.50 -19.41 10.35
C THR A 146 10.46 -20.48 10.19
N ASP A 147 10.96 -21.69 10.26
CA ASP A 147 10.31 -23.00 10.23
C ASP A 147 9.17 -23.08 11.27
N HIS A 148 8.06 -22.39 10.99
CA HIS A 148 6.84 -22.48 11.75
C HIS A 148 5.77 -23.06 10.84
N SER A 149 5.60 -24.38 10.97
CA SER A 149 4.77 -25.31 10.20
C SER A 149 3.29 -24.93 10.00
N ASP A 150 2.79 -23.88 10.66
CA ASP A 150 1.37 -23.55 10.74
C ASP A 150 0.98 -22.24 10.02
N CYS A 151 1.90 -21.57 9.31
CA CYS A 151 1.64 -20.28 8.67
C CYS A 151 1.99 -20.26 7.18
N GLU A 152 0.99 -19.95 6.34
CA GLU A 152 1.14 -19.81 4.89
C GLU A 152 1.64 -18.40 4.53
N LEU A 153 2.71 -18.33 3.75
CA LEU A 153 3.33 -17.07 3.35
C LEU A 153 2.78 -16.59 2.00
N VAL A 154 2.12 -15.43 1.99
CA VAL A 154 1.63 -14.78 0.76
C VAL A 154 2.58 -13.65 0.40
N ARG A 155 3.32 -13.80 -0.70
CA ARG A 155 4.24 -12.79 -1.20
C ARG A 155 3.54 -11.85 -2.16
N LEU A 156 3.53 -10.56 -1.84
CA LEU A 156 2.90 -9.52 -2.68
C LEU A 156 3.95 -8.82 -3.55
N PRO A 157 3.67 -8.61 -4.85
CA PRO A 157 4.59 -7.97 -5.78
C PRO A 157 4.58 -6.44 -5.63
N ILE A 158 5.08 -5.95 -4.49
CA ILE A 158 5.19 -4.50 -4.26
C ILE A 158 6.17 -3.90 -5.29
N PRO A 159 5.74 -2.91 -6.08
CA PRO A 159 6.53 -2.43 -7.21
C PRO A 159 7.75 -1.59 -6.78
N TYR A 160 7.78 -1.12 -5.55
CA TYR A 160 8.85 -0.30 -4.96
C TYR A 160 9.48 -0.91 -3.71
N GLU A 161 10.69 -0.46 -3.40
CA GLU A 161 11.43 -0.85 -2.20
C GLU A 161 10.77 -0.33 -0.93
N LEU A 162 10.79 -1.17 0.11
CA LEU A 162 10.33 -0.85 1.46
C LEU A 162 11.49 -1.02 2.46
N PRO A 163 11.65 -0.11 3.44
CA PRO A 163 10.95 1.16 3.55
C PRO A 163 11.39 2.15 2.45
N PRO A 164 10.55 3.13 2.07
CA PRO A 164 10.90 4.09 1.04
C PRO A 164 12.05 5.00 1.48
N GLN A 165 13.01 5.24 0.58
CA GLN A 165 14.13 6.14 0.85
C GLN A 165 13.67 7.60 0.82
N SER A 166 13.82 8.33 1.93
CA SER A 166 13.50 9.76 2.00
C SER A 166 14.30 10.60 0.98
N TYR A 167 13.68 11.68 0.46
CA TYR A 167 14.41 12.68 -0.33
C TYR A 167 15.41 13.51 0.50
N THR A 168 15.18 13.70 1.80
CA THR A 168 16.02 14.59 2.65
C THR A 168 17.37 13.98 3.04
N SER A 169 17.53 12.66 2.97
CA SER A 169 18.77 11.97 3.36
C SER A 169 19.97 12.29 2.46
N GLN A 170 19.76 12.72 1.21
CA GLN A 170 20.83 13.14 0.32
C GLN A 170 21.21 14.62 0.42
N ALA A 171 20.32 15.49 0.92
CA ALA A 171 20.63 16.91 1.13
C ALA A 171 21.74 17.07 2.18
N ASN A 172 21.77 16.19 3.19
CA ASN A 172 22.81 16.17 4.22
C ASN A 172 24.16 15.62 3.73
N ILE A 173 24.17 14.76 2.71
CA ILE A 173 25.41 14.22 2.13
C ILE A 173 26.10 15.30 1.28
N ARG A 174 25.34 16.06 0.47
CA ARG A 174 25.90 17.15 -0.35
C ARG A 174 26.38 18.36 0.47
N LYS A 175 25.90 18.54 1.70
CA LYS A 175 26.38 19.58 2.62
C LYS A 175 27.67 19.21 3.38
N ARG A 176 28.07 17.93 3.37
CA ARG A 176 29.31 17.45 4.02
C ARG A 176 30.52 17.35 3.09
N VAL A 177 30.34 17.59 1.79
CA VAL A 177 31.41 17.56 0.77
C VAL A 177 31.70 18.97 0.24
N ARG A 178 31.65 19.97 1.12
CA ARG A 178 32.16 21.32 0.86
C ARG A 178 33.04 21.74 2.01
#